data_AF-A0AAJ5BAM8-F1
#
_entry.id   AF-A0AAJ5BAM8-F1
#
_cell.length_a   1.000
_cell.length_b   1.000
_cell.length_c   1.000
_cell.angle_alpha   90.00
_cell.angle_beta   90.00
_cell.angle_gamma   90.00
#
_symmetry.space_group_name_H-M   'P 1'
#
loop_
_entity.id
_entity.type
_entity.pdbx_description
1 polymer ?
#
loop_
_entity_poly.entity_id
_entity_poly.type
_entity_poly.pdbx_seq_one_letter_code
_entity_poly.pdbx_strand_id
1 'polypeptide(L)'
;MKKPVLPLTYEQLDHWIESLQPTLLEERFAAAVGILRGGAPLALMASHAIGVPVAFLSYDRRARHVTWDSAQPLPPPGSKVLLCEDIAGRGFTLVDCIAFLEQHGLIVKTLTAAFDEISRIRPDFANDASGFFALFPWERQAYTDDYRDDWLRVESGSTGKMADDHEYATYAIDLDGILLPDVPLSRYDEDLAAALNERDALLPYEVLPDVDLQKVRAVITGRPHADLERTRAWLERHGFGHLELVMRTPDAHDETPEGAAAHKAAAALSCGVTHFIESDPVQALLIAKLAPLLRVIWWDALKHTGTLISASAWR
;
A
#
# COMPACT_ATOMS: atom_id res chain seq x y z
N MET A 1 4.33 6.14 13.37
CA MET A 1 4.98 4.83 13.12
C MET A 1 6.47 5.07 12.84
N LYS A 2 7.39 4.30 13.42
CA LYS A 2 8.84 4.54 13.31
C LYS A 2 9.58 3.59 12.35
N LYS A 3 8.94 2.52 11.88
CA LYS A 3 9.57 1.57 10.95
C LYS A 3 9.39 2.04 9.50
N PRO A 4 10.42 1.96 8.65
CA PRO A 4 10.28 2.13 7.22
C PRO A 4 9.37 1.05 6.62
N VAL A 5 8.68 1.39 5.52
CA VAL A 5 7.83 0.45 4.78
C VAL A 5 8.67 -0.39 3.83
N LEU A 6 8.44 -1.70 3.83
CA LEU A 6 8.87 -2.60 2.77
C LEU A 6 7.65 -2.92 1.89
N PRO A 7 7.49 -2.24 0.73
CA PRO A 7 6.43 -2.58 -0.20
C PRO A 7 6.76 -3.89 -0.91
N LEU A 8 5.79 -4.81 -0.96
CA LEU A 8 5.89 -6.08 -1.70
C LEU A 8 4.83 -6.08 -2.81
N THR A 9 5.20 -5.73 -4.04
CA THR A 9 4.24 -5.66 -5.17
C THR A 9 3.87 -7.03 -5.71
N TYR A 10 2.82 -7.11 -6.53
CA TYR A 10 2.47 -8.36 -7.21
C TYR A 10 3.63 -8.89 -8.05
N GLU A 11 4.31 -8.02 -8.81
CA GLU A 11 5.44 -8.39 -9.67
C GLU A 11 6.64 -8.89 -8.84
N GLN A 12 6.93 -8.24 -7.71
CA GLN A 12 8.02 -8.68 -6.83
C GLN A 12 7.75 -10.05 -6.21
N LEU A 13 6.51 -10.29 -5.79
CA LEU A 13 6.11 -11.58 -5.22
C LEU A 13 6.07 -12.69 -6.27
N ASP A 14 5.61 -12.37 -7.48
CA ASP A 14 5.59 -13.29 -8.62
C ASP A 14 7.02 -13.71 -9.01
N HIS A 15 7.92 -12.75 -9.25
CA HIS A 15 9.33 -13.03 -9.54
C HIS A 15 10.02 -13.81 -8.41
N TRP A 16 9.68 -13.50 -7.16
CA TRP A 16 10.21 -14.25 -6.02
C TRP A 16 9.74 -15.71 -6.03
N ILE A 17 8.46 -15.97 -6.27
CA ILE A 17 7.93 -17.34 -6.36
C ILE A 17 8.51 -18.08 -7.57
N GLU A 18 8.64 -17.43 -8.73
CA GLU A 18 9.32 -17.99 -9.90
C GLU A 18 10.76 -18.39 -9.57
N SER A 19 11.48 -17.56 -8.81
CA SER A 19 12.85 -17.87 -8.39
C SER A 19 12.96 -19.10 -7.49
N LEU A 20 11.89 -19.42 -6.73
CA LEU A 20 11.81 -20.60 -5.87
C LEU A 20 11.38 -21.87 -6.62
N GLN A 21 10.88 -21.75 -7.85
CA GLN A 21 10.25 -22.84 -8.59
C GLN A 21 11.07 -24.14 -8.61
N PRO A 22 12.39 -24.15 -8.89
CA PRO A 22 13.16 -25.39 -8.91
C PRO A 22 13.11 -26.13 -7.57
N THR A 23 13.29 -25.41 -6.46
CA THR A 23 13.26 -25.97 -5.11
C THR A 23 11.85 -26.45 -4.73
N LEU A 24 10.81 -25.69 -5.10
CA LEU A 24 9.43 -26.09 -4.81
C LEU A 24 9.00 -27.33 -5.62
N LEU A 25 9.51 -27.51 -6.85
CA LEU A 25 9.26 -28.70 -7.66
C LEU A 25 9.90 -29.96 -7.05
N GLU A 26 11.09 -29.85 -6.47
CA GLU A 26 11.79 -30.96 -5.80
C GLU A 26 11.01 -31.50 -4.59
N GLU A 27 10.27 -30.62 -3.91
CA GLU A 27 9.47 -30.97 -2.74
C GLU A 27 8.27 -31.87 -3.07
N ARG A 28 7.79 -31.87 -4.33
CA ARG A 28 6.65 -32.67 -4.82
C ARG A 28 5.38 -32.46 -3.99
N PHE A 29 4.96 -31.21 -3.85
CA PHE A 29 3.72 -30.87 -3.18
C PHE A 29 2.49 -31.47 -3.90
N ALA A 30 1.52 -31.94 -3.13
CA ALA A 30 0.24 -32.40 -3.63
C ALA A 30 -0.74 -31.24 -3.86
N ALA A 31 -0.58 -30.13 -3.11
CA ALA A 31 -1.36 -28.91 -3.24
C ALA A 31 -0.63 -27.70 -2.63
N ALA A 32 -0.95 -26.51 -3.13
CA ALA A 32 -0.69 -25.25 -2.44
C ALA A 32 -1.95 -24.84 -1.66
N VAL A 33 -1.81 -24.52 -0.38
CA VAL A 33 -2.93 -24.26 0.54
C VAL A 33 -2.80 -22.84 1.08
N GLY A 34 -3.68 -21.92 0.68
CA GLY A 34 -3.66 -20.54 1.19
C GLY A 34 -4.50 -20.36 2.45
N ILE A 35 -3.99 -19.65 3.45
CA ILE A 35 -4.81 -19.18 4.57
C ILE A 35 -5.57 -17.93 4.13
N LEU A 36 -6.91 -17.98 4.19
CA LEU A 36 -7.73 -16.84 3.81
C LEU A 36 -7.66 -15.74 4.87
N ARG A 37 -7.53 -14.47 4.48
CA ARG A 37 -7.49 -13.95 3.08
C ARG A 37 -6.06 -13.77 2.55
N GLY A 38 -5.10 -13.48 3.44
CA GLY A 38 -3.75 -13.00 3.12
C GLY A 38 -2.89 -13.98 2.32
N GLY A 39 -2.98 -15.28 2.63
CA GLY A 39 -2.23 -16.33 1.95
C GLY A 39 -2.75 -16.74 0.58
N ALA A 40 -3.95 -16.33 0.18
CA ALA A 40 -4.55 -16.77 -1.08
C ALA A 40 -3.78 -16.33 -2.35
N PRO A 41 -3.34 -15.06 -2.48
CA PRO A 41 -2.52 -14.64 -3.61
C PRO A 41 -1.25 -15.48 -3.80
N LEU A 42 -0.55 -15.78 -2.71
CA LEU A 42 0.68 -16.59 -2.75
C LEU A 42 0.40 -18.06 -3.09
N ALA A 43 -0.67 -18.64 -2.54
CA ALA A 43 -1.07 -20.00 -2.88
C ALA A 43 -1.39 -20.14 -4.37
N LEU A 44 -2.06 -19.14 -4.95
CA LEU A 44 -2.36 -19.10 -6.39
C LEU A 44 -1.08 -18.96 -7.24
N MET A 45 -0.20 -18.01 -6.91
CA MET A 45 1.08 -17.84 -7.59
C MET A 45 1.93 -19.12 -7.53
N ALA A 46 2.08 -19.71 -6.34
CA ALA A 46 2.85 -20.94 -6.16
C ALA A 46 2.21 -22.13 -6.90
N SER A 47 0.89 -22.30 -6.82
CA SER A 47 0.13 -23.33 -7.53
C SER A 47 0.40 -23.29 -9.04
N HIS A 48 0.36 -22.09 -9.64
CA HIS A 48 0.68 -21.91 -11.06
C HIS A 48 2.15 -22.18 -11.36
N ALA A 49 3.07 -21.71 -10.51
CA ALA A 49 4.51 -21.88 -10.71
C ALA A 49 4.91 -23.37 -10.71
N ILE A 50 4.34 -24.21 -9.85
CA ILE A 50 4.73 -25.64 -9.75
C ILE A 50 3.71 -26.63 -10.31
N GLY A 51 2.58 -26.15 -10.82
CA GLY A 51 1.58 -26.99 -11.50
C GLY A 51 0.77 -27.92 -10.57
N VAL A 52 0.47 -27.49 -9.35
CA VAL A 52 -0.31 -28.26 -8.35
C VAL A 52 -1.68 -27.61 -8.11
N PRO A 53 -2.71 -28.36 -7.66
CA PRO A 53 -3.98 -27.75 -7.30
C PRO A 53 -3.84 -26.75 -6.14
N VAL A 54 -4.72 -25.76 -6.11
CA VAL A 54 -4.85 -24.80 -5.00
C VAL A 54 -6.03 -25.17 -4.11
N ALA A 55 -5.84 -25.02 -2.80
CA ALA A 55 -6.88 -25.12 -1.79
C ALA A 55 -6.70 -24.01 -0.75
N PHE A 56 -7.63 -23.90 0.19
CA PHE A 56 -7.73 -22.81 1.14
C PHE A 56 -8.21 -23.26 2.52
N LEU A 57 -7.73 -22.55 3.53
CA LEU A 57 -8.20 -22.63 4.91
C LEU A 57 -8.87 -21.30 5.27
N SER A 58 -9.96 -21.34 6.02
CA SER A 58 -10.45 -20.17 6.75
C SER A 58 -10.04 -20.26 8.22
N TYR A 59 -9.72 -19.11 8.81
CA TYR A 59 -9.28 -19.01 10.20
C TYR A 59 -10.14 -18.01 10.98
N ASP A 60 -10.86 -18.50 12.00
CA ASP A 60 -11.49 -17.64 12.99
C ASP A 60 -10.45 -17.32 14.08
N ARG A 61 -9.95 -16.07 14.06
CA ARG A 61 -8.95 -15.59 15.01
C ARG A 61 -9.45 -15.56 16.46
N ARG A 62 -10.73 -15.32 16.69
CA ARG A 62 -11.30 -15.24 18.05
C ARG A 62 -11.51 -16.63 18.63
N ALA A 63 -12.03 -17.56 17.82
CA ALA A 63 -12.25 -18.94 18.22
C ALA A 63 -10.98 -19.81 18.14
N ARG A 64 -9.93 -19.33 17.46
CA ARG A 64 -8.75 -20.11 17.05
C ARG A 64 -9.15 -21.40 16.34
N HIS A 65 -10.09 -21.26 15.43
CA HIS A 65 -10.68 -22.38 14.70
C HIS A 65 -10.26 -22.35 13.24
N VAL A 66 -9.74 -23.47 12.75
CA VAL A 66 -9.36 -23.66 11.36
C VAL A 66 -10.43 -24.50 10.67
N THR A 67 -10.84 -24.09 9.49
CA THR A 67 -11.76 -24.86 8.65
C THR A 67 -11.15 -25.06 7.27
N TRP A 68 -11.30 -26.27 6.71
CA TRP A 68 -11.00 -26.52 5.31
C TRP A 68 -12.05 -25.85 4.43
N ASP A 69 -11.66 -24.78 3.74
CA ASP A 69 -12.57 -23.93 2.97
C ASP A 69 -12.31 -24.10 1.47
N SER A 70 -12.48 -25.33 0.99
CA SER A 70 -12.21 -25.68 -0.39
C SER A 70 -13.15 -26.73 -0.92
N ALA A 71 -13.55 -26.56 -2.17
CA ALA A 71 -14.39 -27.52 -2.88
C ALA A 71 -13.65 -28.85 -3.15
N GLN A 72 -12.33 -28.79 -3.31
CA GLN A 72 -11.50 -29.98 -3.42
C GLN A 72 -11.35 -30.64 -2.05
N PRO A 73 -11.35 -31.99 -1.96
CA PRO A 73 -11.10 -32.67 -0.69
C PRO A 73 -9.67 -32.42 -0.21
N LEU A 74 -9.46 -32.61 1.09
CA LEU A 74 -8.11 -32.70 1.67
C LEU A 74 -7.28 -33.76 0.91
N PRO A 75 -6.00 -33.49 0.61
CA PRO A 75 -5.10 -34.51 0.08
C PRO A 75 -5.04 -35.75 1.00
N PRO A 76 -4.73 -36.94 0.45
CA PRO A 76 -4.59 -38.15 1.27
C PRO A 76 -3.50 -38.02 2.35
N PRO A 77 -3.65 -38.68 3.51
CA PRO A 77 -2.61 -38.72 4.53
C PRO A 77 -1.25 -39.17 3.97
N GLY A 78 -0.17 -38.54 4.44
CA GLY A 78 1.19 -38.70 3.94
C GLY A 78 1.55 -37.76 2.78
N SER A 79 0.57 -37.05 2.20
CA SER A 79 0.83 -36.04 1.17
C SER A 79 1.55 -34.82 1.75
N LYS A 80 2.44 -34.21 0.97
CA LYS A 80 3.09 -32.95 1.32
C LYS A 80 2.29 -31.76 0.76
N VAL A 81 2.09 -30.71 1.55
CA VAL A 81 1.39 -29.50 1.13
C VAL A 81 2.21 -28.26 1.42
N LEU A 82 2.08 -27.24 0.57
CA LEU A 82 2.69 -25.93 0.76
C LEU A 82 1.66 -24.97 1.34
N LEU A 83 1.74 -24.69 2.64
CA LEU A 83 0.87 -23.76 3.34
C LEU A 83 1.36 -22.32 3.15
N CYS A 84 0.53 -21.47 2.55
CA CYS A 84 0.84 -20.09 2.22
C CYS A 84 0.12 -19.09 3.14
N GLU A 85 0.84 -18.07 3.60
CA GLU A 85 0.32 -16.90 4.33
C GLU A 85 1.04 -15.63 3.88
N ASP A 86 0.42 -14.46 3.95
CA ASP A 86 1.12 -13.21 3.59
C ASP A 86 2.31 -12.91 4.52
N ILE A 87 2.09 -12.94 5.84
CA ILE A 87 3.11 -12.65 6.84
C ILE A 87 3.06 -13.63 8.01
N ALA A 88 4.23 -14.18 8.36
CA ALA A 88 4.40 -14.88 9.62
C ALA A 88 4.51 -13.86 10.76
N GLY A 89 3.47 -13.71 11.59
CA GLY A 89 3.48 -12.81 12.74
C GLY A 89 3.66 -13.51 14.10
N ARG A 90 3.52 -12.73 15.18
CA ARG A 90 3.48 -13.24 16.58
C ARG A 90 2.24 -14.08 16.93
N GLY A 91 1.24 -14.07 16.05
CA GLY A 91 -0.07 -14.68 16.24
C GLY A 91 -0.03 -16.21 16.28
N PHE A 92 -1.23 -16.80 16.27
CA PHE A 92 -1.41 -18.25 16.27
C PHE A 92 -1.92 -18.82 14.95
N THR A 93 -2.32 -17.98 13.99
CA THR A 93 -2.88 -18.39 12.70
C THR A 93 -2.05 -19.48 12.02
N LEU A 94 -0.78 -19.20 11.75
CA LEU A 94 0.09 -20.16 11.06
C LEU A 94 0.29 -21.46 11.86
N VAL A 95 0.48 -21.36 13.18
CA VAL A 95 0.62 -22.52 14.09
C VAL A 95 -0.62 -23.42 14.04
N ASP A 96 -1.80 -22.81 14.18
CA ASP A 96 -3.07 -23.52 14.25
C ASP A 96 -3.38 -24.18 12.92
N CYS A 97 -3.10 -23.51 11.80
CA CYS A 97 -3.26 -24.06 10.45
C CYS A 97 -2.29 -25.22 10.16
N ILE A 98 -1.02 -25.12 10.60
CA ILE A 98 -0.07 -26.25 10.53
C ILE A 98 -0.62 -27.43 11.31
N ALA A 99 -1.00 -27.21 12.58
CA ALA A 99 -1.51 -28.27 13.45
C ALA A 99 -2.77 -28.92 12.88
N PHE A 100 -3.69 -28.14 12.30
CA PHE A 100 -4.88 -28.65 11.63
C PHE A 100 -4.52 -29.61 10.49
N LEU A 101 -3.60 -29.22 9.61
CA LEU A 101 -3.19 -30.05 8.46
C LEU A 101 -2.43 -31.30 8.91
N GLU A 102 -1.53 -31.18 9.89
CA GLU A 102 -0.78 -32.30 10.46
C GLU A 102 -1.68 -33.32 11.18
N GLN A 103 -2.74 -32.87 11.86
CA GLN A 103 -3.75 -33.75 12.46
C GLN A 103 -4.49 -34.61 11.42
N HIS A 104 -4.58 -34.13 10.17
CA HIS A 104 -5.11 -34.90 9.04
C HIS A 104 -4.05 -35.76 8.35
N GLY A 105 -2.85 -35.87 8.95
CA GLY A 105 -1.75 -36.70 8.46
C GLY A 105 -0.97 -36.08 7.30
N LEU A 106 -1.08 -34.78 7.05
CA LEU A 106 -0.34 -34.08 6.00
C LEU A 106 1.05 -33.65 6.48
N ILE A 107 2.01 -33.60 5.55
CA ILE A 107 3.35 -33.06 5.79
C ILE A 107 3.34 -31.61 5.32
N VAL A 108 3.56 -30.66 6.23
CA VAL A 108 3.42 -29.23 5.92
C VAL A 108 4.79 -28.59 5.69
N LYS A 109 4.90 -27.82 4.60
CA LYS A 109 5.92 -26.78 4.41
C LYS A 109 5.24 -25.43 4.33
N THR A 110 5.93 -24.39 4.76
CA THR A 110 5.37 -23.04 4.87
C THR A 110 6.03 -22.07 3.91
N LEU A 111 5.22 -21.30 3.19
CA LEU A 111 5.67 -20.19 2.35
C LEU A 111 4.97 -18.92 2.82
N THR A 112 5.73 -17.90 3.22
CA THR A 112 5.15 -16.60 3.53
C THR A 112 5.86 -15.48 2.81
N ALA A 113 5.14 -14.48 2.32
CA ALA A 113 5.79 -13.38 1.61
C ALA A 113 6.77 -12.60 2.50
N ALA A 114 6.46 -12.46 3.79
CA ALA A 114 7.35 -11.86 4.77
C ALA A 114 7.34 -12.59 6.13
N PHE A 115 8.42 -12.44 6.88
CA PHE A 115 8.47 -12.68 8.33
C PHE A 115 9.31 -11.59 8.99
N ASP A 116 9.20 -11.43 10.30
CA ASP A 116 9.94 -10.42 11.07
C ASP A 116 10.49 -10.97 12.39
N GLU A 117 11.08 -10.09 13.20
CA GLU A 117 11.70 -10.48 14.46
C GLU A 117 10.71 -10.97 15.55
N ILE A 118 9.41 -10.74 15.38
CA ILE A 118 8.37 -11.17 16.32
C ILE A 118 7.62 -12.42 15.83
N SER A 119 7.97 -12.95 14.65
CA SER A 119 7.39 -14.17 14.10
C SER A 119 7.54 -15.33 15.08
N ARG A 120 6.41 -16.02 15.35
CA ARG A 120 6.40 -17.19 16.23
C ARG A 120 7.05 -18.41 15.61
N ILE A 121 6.95 -18.52 14.30
CA ILE A 121 7.51 -19.60 13.47
C ILE A 121 8.41 -18.95 12.43
N ARG A 122 9.54 -19.59 12.15
CA ARG A 122 10.34 -19.29 10.95
C ARG A 122 9.80 -20.12 9.78
N PRO A 123 9.27 -19.49 8.72
CA PRO A 123 8.77 -20.22 7.56
C PRO A 123 9.88 -20.95 6.81
N ASP A 124 9.53 -22.00 6.07
CA ASP A 124 10.48 -22.73 5.21
C ASP A 124 10.92 -21.86 4.03
N PHE A 125 10.01 -21.06 3.46
CA PHE A 125 10.27 -20.12 2.37
C PHE A 125 9.69 -18.74 2.73
N ALA A 126 10.54 -17.73 2.93
CA ALA A 126 10.07 -16.37 3.18
C ALA A 126 11.15 -15.31 2.93
N ASN A 127 10.71 -14.06 2.73
CA ASN A 127 11.59 -12.90 2.77
C ASN A 127 11.69 -12.35 4.20
N ASP A 128 12.90 -12.01 4.62
CA ASP A 128 13.13 -11.37 5.91
C ASP A 128 12.78 -9.88 5.83
N ALA A 129 11.77 -9.46 6.60
CA ALA A 129 11.31 -8.09 6.71
C ALA A 129 11.65 -7.47 8.08
N SER A 130 12.62 -8.04 8.80
CA SER A 130 13.03 -7.54 10.12
C SER A 130 13.40 -6.06 10.08
N GLY A 131 12.84 -5.28 11.02
CA GLY A 131 13.01 -3.83 11.06
C GLY A 131 12.13 -3.01 10.11
N PHE A 132 11.36 -3.66 9.22
CA PHE A 132 10.43 -3.01 8.31
C PHE A 132 8.96 -3.27 8.71
N PHE A 133 8.06 -2.48 8.13
CA PHE A 133 6.64 -2.81 8.03
C PHE A 133 6.38 -3.34 6.62
N ALA A 134 6.14 -4.64 6.47
CA ALA A 134 5.79 -5.23 5.18
C ALA A 134 4.37 -4.78 4.79
N LEU A 135 4.22 -4.25 3.58
CA LEU A 135 2.94 -3.81 3.05
C LEU A 135 2.63 -4.57 1.76
N PHE A 136 1.39 -5.04 1.63
CA PHE A 136 0.92 -5.87 0.52
C PHE A 136 -0.10 -5.13 -0.35
N PRO A 137 -0.21 -5.45 -1.66
CA PRO A 137 -1.10 -4.75 -2.58
C PRO A 137 -2.59 -5.03 -2.32
N TRP A 138 -2.91 -6.15 -1.67
CA TRP A 138 -4.29 -6.48 -1.24
C TRP A 138 -4.66 -5.89 0.12
N GLU A 139 -3.70 -5.38 0.91
CA GLU A 139 -3.93 -4.77 2.23
C GLU A 139 -3.29 -3.38 2.35
N ARG A 140 -3.31 -2.58 1.27
CA ARG A 140 -2.73 -1.21 1.23
C ARG A 140 -3.20 -0.33 2.39
N GLN A 141 -4.44 -0.53 2.81
CA GLN A 141 -5.10 0.20 3.88
C GLN A 141 -4.53 -0.09 5.27
N ALA A 142 -3.81 -1.21 5.45
CA ALA A 142 -3.18 -1.57 6.73
C ALA A 142 -2.18 -0.50 7.22
N TYR A 143 -1.73 0.35 6.30
CA TYR A 143 -0.81 1.44 6.56
C TYR A 143 -1.48 2.78 6.90
N THR A 144 -2.81 2.85 6.90
CA THR A 144 -3.57 4.05 7.33
C THR A 144 -3.64 4.13 8.85
N ASP A 145 -3.82 5.34 9.40
CA ASP A 145 -4.02 5.51 10.85
C ASP A 145 -5.33 4.86 11.31
N ASP A 146 -6.43 5.11 10.60
CA ASP A 146 -7.75 4.57 10.95
C ASP A 146 -7.78 3.05 11.00
N TYR A 147 -7.18 2.36 10.01
CA TYR A 147 -7.09 0.90 10.04
C TYR A 147 -6.35 0.41 11.29
N ARG A 148 -5.22 1.05 11.64
CA ARG A 148 -4.43 0.63 12.80
C ARG A 148 -5.16 0.89 14.11
N ASP A 149 -5.83 2.03 14.22
CA ASP A 149 -6.59 2.37 15.40
C ASP A 149 -7.76 1.40 15.59
N ASP A 150 -8.47 1.05 14.51
CA ASP A 150 -9.50 0.02 14.52
C ASP A 150 -8.93 -1.34 14.91
N TRP A 151 -7.79 -1.70 14.35
CA TRP A 151 -7.10 -2.95 14.67
C TRP A 151 -6.76 -3.06 16.15
N LEU A 152 -6.22 -2.00 16.75
CA LEU A 152 -5.92 -1.94 18.18
C LEU A 152 -7.19 -2.03 19.04
N ARG A 153 -8.30 -1.43 18.59
CA ARG A 153 -9.59 -1.53 19.27
C ARG A 153 -10.17 -2.95 19.19
N VAL A 154 -10.03 -3.63 18.06
CA VAL A 154 -10.43 -5.03 17.90
C VAL A 154 -9.53 -5.95 18.73
N GLU A 155 -8.21 -5.77 18.69
CA GLU A 155 -7.25 -6.58 19.46
C GLU A 155 -7.46 -6.43 20.98
N SER A 156 -7.81 -5.24 21.46
CA SER A 156 -8.17 -5.00 22.86
C SER A 156 -9.59 -5.45 23.24
N GLY A 157 -10.40 -5.88 22.28
CA GLY A 157 -11.81 -6.25 22.49
C GLY A 157 -12.75 -5.06 22.72
N SER A 158 -12.29 -3.84 22.46
CA SER A 158 -13.07 -2.60 22.58
C SER A 158 -14.14 -2.47 21.49
N THR A 159 -13.92 -3.09 20.33
CA THR A 159 -14.90 -3.18 19.24
C THR A 159 -15.00 -4.62 18.73
N GLY A 160 -16.16 -4.98 18.15
CA GLY A 160 -16.43 -6.35 17.71
C GLY A 160 -15.90 -6.70 16.32
N LYS A 161 -15.63 -5.71 15.47
CA LYS A 161 -15.14 -5.90 14.10
C LYS A 161 -14.39 -4.68 13.58
N MET A 162 -13.52 -4.92 12.59
CA MET A 162 -12.99 -3.89 11.70
C MET A 162 -14.12 -3.30 10.84
N ALA A 163 -13.95 -2.07 10.36
CA ALA A 163 -14.75 -1.53 9.25
C ALA A 163 -14.42 -2.27 7.95
N ASP A 164 -15.20 -2.05 6.91
CA ASP A 164 -14.92 -2.68 5.62
C ASP A 164 -13.66 -2.07 4.99
N ASP A 165 -12.83 -2.89 4.32
CA ASP A 165 -11.49 -2.47 3.83
C ASP A 165 -11.52 -1.21 2.93
N HIS A 166 -12.63 -0.95 2.24
CA HIS A 166 -12.81 0.21 1.37
C HIS A 166 -13.09 1.52 2.13
N GLU A 167 -13.52 1.44 3.39
CA GLU A 167 -13.78 2.60 4.23
C GLU A 167 -12.48 3.32 4.60
N TYR A 168 -11.39 2.57 4.78
CA TYR A 168 -10.05 3.08 5.07
C TYR A 168 -9.35 3.75 3.87
N ALA A 169 -10.02 3.90 2.73
CA ALA A 169 -9.45 4.65 1.61
C ALA A 169 -9.27 6.12 2.01
N THR A 170 -8.02 6.60 1.99
CA THR A 170 -7.66 7.99 2.26
C THR A 170 -6.75 8.53 1.16
N TYR A 171 -6.89 9.82 0.87
CA TYR A 171 -6.31 10.51 -0.27
C TYR A 171 -5.36 11.62 0.21
N ALA A 172 -4.31 11.86 -0.58
CA ALA A 172 -3.65 13.16 -0.64
C ALA A 172 -3.75 13.71 -2.06
N ILE A 173 -3.66 15.02 -2.17
CA ILE A 173 -3.71 15.71 -3.47
C ILE A 173 -2.55 16.68 -3.58
N ASP A 174 -2.05 16.89 -4.79
CA ASP A 174 -1.26 18.08 -5.08
C ASP A 174 -2.13 19.33 -4.95
N LEU A 175 -1.48 20.47 -4.80
CA LEU A 175 -2.14 21.77 -4.76
C LEU A 175 -2.30 22.34 -6.17
N ASP A 176 -1.17 22.53 -6.84
CA ASP A 176 -1.07 23.18 -8.14
C ASP A 176 -1.53 22.21 -9.24
N GLY A 177 -2.35 22.71 -10.16
CA GLY A 177 -3.00 21.92 -11.21
C GLY A 177 -4.15 21.01 -10.72
N ILE A 178 -4.38 20.88 -9.40
CA ILE A 178 -5.52 20.13 -8.82
C ILE A 178 -6.56 21.05 -8.21
N LEU A 179 -6.17 21.86 -7.22
CA LEU A 179 -7.09 22.79 -6.57
C LEU A 179 -7.13 24.12 -7.32
N LEU A 180 -6.01 24.57 -7.90
CA LEU A 180 -5.91 25.81 -8.64
C LEU A 180 -4.95 25.70 -9.84
N PRO A 181 -5.01 26.61 -10.82
CA PRO A 181 -4.07 26.62 -11.95
C PRO A 181 -2.61 26.87 -11.54
N ASP A 182 -1.69 26.42 -12.38
CA ASP A 182 -0.28 26.78 -12.29
C ASP A 182 -0.02 28.22 -12.79
N VAL A 183 0.89 28.93 -12.11
CA VAL A 183 1.49 30.15 -12.65
C VAL A 183 2.68 29.74 -13.53
N PRO A 184 2.79 30.22 -14.79
CA PRO A 184 3.90 29.86 -15.66
C PRO A 184 5.28 30.18 -15.05
N LEU A 185 6.25 29.26 -15.18
CA LEU A 185 7.60 29.43 -14.63
C LEU A 185 8.27 30.74 -15.06
N SER A 186 8.05 31.18 -16.31
CA SER A 186 8.61 32.43 -16.84
C SER A 186 8.20 33.67 -16.02
N ARG A 187 7.04 33.65 -15.35
CA ARG A 187 6.61 34.76 -14.48
C ARG A 187 7.47 34.89 -13.24
N TYR A 188 7.94 33.78 -12.69
CA TYR A 188 8.80 33.78 -11.51
C TYR A 188 10.20 34.32 -11.83
N ASP A 189 10.71 34.02 -13.02
CA ASP A 189 12.00 34.55 -13.50
C ASP A 189 11.94 36.06 -13.79
N GLU A 190 10.79 36.55 -14.27
CA GLU A 190 10.56 37.97 -14.57
C GLU A 190 10.43 38.82 -13.30
N ASP A 191 9.51 38.44 -12.40
CA ASP A 191 9.25 39.13 -11.14
C ASP A 191 8.63 38.16 -10.13
N LEU A 192 9.48 37.65 -9.25
CA LEU A 192 9.09 36.74 -8.19
C LEU A 192 7.96 37.30 -7.32
N ALA A 193 8.01 38.58 -6.93
CA ALA A 193 7.01 39.16 -6.04
C ALA A 193 5.64 39.28 -6.73
N ALA A 194 5.63 39.68 -8.01
CA ALA A 194 4.41 39.74 -8.79
C ALA A 194 3.81 38.34 -9.04
N ALA A 195 4.63 37.36 -9.43
CA ALA A 195 4.19 35.98 -9.65
C ALA A 195 3.58 35.36 -8.38
N LEU A 196 4.21 35.61 -7.24
CA LEU A 196 3.72 35.19 -5.93
C LEU A 196 2.39 35.85 -5.57
N ASN A 197 2.17 37.13 -5.91
CA ASN A 197 0.88 37.81 -5.68
C ASN A 197 -0.21 37.31 -6.63
N GLU A 198 0.13 37.05 -7.90
CA GLU A 198 -0.78 36.44 -8.88
C GLU A 198 -1.26 35.08 -8.37
N ARG A 199 -0.33 34.24 -7.91
CA ARG A 199 -0.64 32.92 -7.33
C ARG A 199 -1.60 33.00 -6.14
N ASP A 200 -1.40 33.95 -5.24
CA ASP A 200 -2.26 34.14 -4.06
C ASP A 200 -3.69 34.62 -4.41
N ALA A 201 -3.87 35.16 -5.62
CA ALA A 201 -5.15 35.66 -6.12
C ALA A 201 -5.89 34.63 -7.00
N LEU A 202 -5.25 33.51 -7.37
CA LEU A 202 -5.88 32.45 -8.15
C LEU A 202 -7.08 31.87 -7.41
N LEU A 203 -8.15 31.59 -8.17
CA LEU A 203 -9.34 30.93 -7.65
C LEU A 203 -9.21 29.41 -7.80
N PRO A 204 -9.89 28.64 -6.95
CA PRO A 204 -9.99 27.20 -7.15
C PRO A 204 -10.64 26.86 -8.49
N TYR A 205 -10.31 25.69 -9.05
CA TYR A 205 -11.06 25.14 -10.18
C TYR A 205 -12.52 24.91 -9.80
N GLU A 206 -13.43 25.15 -10.75
CA GLU A 206 -14.86 24.85 -10.58
C GLU A 206 -15.12 23.33 -10.51
N VAL A 207 -14.28 22.55 -11.19
CA VAL A 207 -14.35 21.09 -11.24
C VAL A 207 -13.07 20.53 -10.62
N LEU A 208 -13.25 19.84 -9.50
CA LEU A 208 -12.19 19.12 -8.80
C LEU A 208 -12.24 17.63 -9.16
N PRO A 209 -11.19 16.85 -8.86
CA PRO A 209 -11.26 15.40 -8.96
C PRO A 209 -12.47 14.85 -8.21
N ASP A 210 -13.15 13.84 -8.78
CA ASP A 210 -14.32 13.19 -8.18
C ASP A 210 -13.90 12.28 -7.01
N VAL A 211 -13.47 12.94 -5.93
CA VAL A 211 -13.11 12.32 -4.66
C VAL A 211 -13.88 12.99 -3.55
N ASP A 212 -14.30 12.19 -2.57
CA ASP A 212 -14.87 12.72 -1.35
C ASP A 212 -13.79 13.53 -0.61
N LEU A 213 -13.92 14.86 -0.61
CA LEU A 213 -12.98 15.76 0.03
C LEU A 213 -12.84 15.49 1.54
N GLN A 214 -13.84 14.88 2.18
CA GLN A 214 -13.72 14.44 3.59
C GLN A 214 -12.72 13.29 3.77
N LYS A 215 -12.40 12.55 2.70
CA LYS A 215 -11.37 11.50 2.68
C LYS A 215 -10.00 12.02 2.26
N VAL A 216 -9.90 13.27 1.84
CA VAL A 216 -8.62 13.92 1.59
C VAL A 216 -8.04 14.30 2.94
N ARG A 217 -6.90 13.70 3.28
CA ARG A 217 -6.18 13.97 4.51
C ARG A 217 -5.28 15.20 4.36
N ALA A 218 -4.58 15.27 3.23
CA ALA A 218 -3.48 16.20 3.05
C ALA A 218 -3.42 16.81 1.64
N VAL A 219 -2.98 18.06 1.60
CA VAL A 219 -2.44 18.72 0.43
C VAL A 219 -0.91 18.64 0.52
N ILE A 220 -0.29 18.00 -0.47
CA ILE A 220 1.16 17.78 -0.52
C ILE A 220 1.70 18.43 -1.78
N THR A 221 2.43 19.53 -1.62
CA THR A 221 2.81 20.42 -2.73
C THR A 221 4.31 20.48 -2.96
N GLY A 222 4.71 20.71 -4.21
CA GLY A 222 6.09 21.02 -4.59
C GLY A 222 6.57 22.42 -4.15
N ARG A 223 5.67 23.28 -3.67
CA ARG A 223 6.02 24.63 -3.18
C ARG A 223 6.99 24.56 -2.01
N PRO A 224 7.99 25.46 -1.94
CA PRO A 224 8.99 25.45 -0.87
C PRO A 224 8.38 25.88 0.47
N HIS A 225 8.93 25.39 1.57
CA HIS A 225 8.48 25.72 2.93
C HIS A 225 8.41 27.23 3.23
N ALA A 226 9.21 28.06 2.55
CA ALA A 226 9.15 29.51 2.65
C ALA A 226 7.76 30.10 2.30
N ASP A 227 6.96 29.38 1.51
CA ASP A 227 5.60 29.75 1.09
C ASP A 227 4.50 29.25 2.05
N LEU A 228 4.84 28.66 3.19
CA LEU A 228 3.90 27.97 4.08
C LEU A 228 2.72 28.86 4.49
N GLU A 229 2.99 30.04 5.06
CA GLU A 229 1.94 30.93 5.59
C GLU A 229 0.99 31.40 4.49
N ARG A 230 1.53 31.65 3.30
CA ARG A 230 0.78 32.17 2.15
C ARG A 230 -0.13 31.09 1.57
N THR A 231 0.43 29.89 1.41
CA THR A 231 -0.31 28.71 0.94
C THR A 231 -1.40 28.31 1.93
N ARG A 232 -1.11 28.35 3.23
CA ARG A 232 -2.10 28.10 4.30
C ARG A 232 -3.24 29.11 4.27
N ALA A 233 -2.93 30.40 4.18
CA ALA A 233 -3.94 31.45 4.09
C ALA A 233 -4.85 31.29 2.86
N TRP A 234 -4.29 30.84 1.73
CA TRP A 234 -5.09 30.52 0.53
C TRP A 234 -6.04 29.34 0.78
N LEU A 235 -5.54 28.24 1.34
CA LEU A 235 -6.37 27.07 1.67
C LEU A 235 -7.51 27.43 2.63
N GLU A 236 -7.24 28.19 3.69
CA GLU A 236 -8.24 28.65 4.64
C GLU A 236 -9.32 29.51 3.98
N ARG A 237 -8.91 30.48 3.15
CA ARG A 237 -9.83 31.38 2.43
C ARG A 237 -10.80 30.62 1.53
N HIS A 238 -10.36 29.51 0.94
CA HIS A 238 -11.12 28.74 -0.03
C HIS A 238 -11.76 27.46 0.53
N GLY A 239 -11.77 27.29 1.87
CA GLY A 239 -12.47 26.19 2.54
C GLY A 239 -11.68 24.87 2.68
N PHE A 240 -10.40 24.87 2.31
CA PHE A 240 -9.50 23.72 2.39
C PHE A 240 -8.60 23.73 3.63
N GLY A 241 -8.76 24.70 4.54
CA GLY A 241 -7.91 24.87 5.72
C GLY A 241 -7.95 23.72 6.75
N HIS A 242 -8.87 22.76 6.59
CA HIS A 242 -8.94 21.56 7.42
C HIS A 242 -7.96 20.46 6.97
N LEU A 243 -7.40 20.58 5.76
CA LEU A 243 -6.46 19.61 5.20
C LEU A 243 -5.05 19.84 5.77
N GLU A 244 -4.34 18.75 6.04
CA GLU A 244 -2.92 18.82 6.42
C GLU A 244 -2.11 19.37 5.24
N LEU A 245 -1.36 20.47 5.45
CA LEU A 245 -0.49 21.04 4.41
C LEU A 245 0.95 20.58 4.59
N VAL A 246 1.47 19.84 3.60
CA VAL A 246 2.85 19.38 3.56
C VAL A 246 3.59 20.11 2.43
N MET A 247 4.61 20.88 2.80
CA MET A 247 5.43 21.70 1.89
C MET A 247 6.79 21.05 1.66
N ARG A 248 7.39 21.28 0.48
CA ARG A 248 8.74 20.80 0.15
C ARG A 248 9.79 21.50 1.01
N THR A 249 10.70 20.71 1.59
CA THR A 249 11.89 21.19 2.29
C THR A 249 13.10 21.15 1.35
N PRO A 250 13.63 22.31 0.89
CA PRO A 250 14.65 22.35 -0.16
C PRO A 250 15.94 21.58 0.17
N ASP A 251 16.32 21.52 1.44
CA ASP A 251 17.54 20.82 1.90
C ASP A 251 17.46 19.30 1.72
N ALA A 252 16.25 18.74 1.67
CA ALA A 252 16.03 17.30 1.49
C ALA A 252 15.63 16.94 0.04
N HIS A 253 15.00 17.89 -0.68
CA HIS A 253 14.44 17.68 -2.00
C HIS A 253 14.58 18.95 -2.84
N ASP A 254 15.31 18.86 -3.95
CA ASP A 254 15.50 19.96 -4.88
C ASP A 254 14.23 20.30 -5.68
N GLU A 255 14.34 21.27 -6.59
CA GLU A 255 13.21 21.78 -7.39
C GLU A 255 13.00 21.00 -8.69
N THR A 256 13.76 19.93 -8.92
CA THR A 256 13.60 19.09 -10.11
C THR A 256 12.29 18.30 -10.02
N PRO A 257 11.73 17.83 -11.15
CA PRO A 257 10.59 16.90 -11.13
C PRO A 257 10.86 15.67 -10.25
N GLU A 258 12.09 15.15 -10.25
CA GLU A 258 12.53 14.05 -9.40
C GLU A 258 12.53 14.43 -7.90
N GLY A 259 13.04 15.61 -7.55
CA GLY A 259 13.02 16.12 -6.18
C GLY A 259 11.60 16.33 -5.66
N ALA A 260 10.73 16.96 -6.46
CA ALA A 260 9.33 17.17 -6.14
C ALA A 260 8.58 15.85 -5.98
N ALA A 261 8.76 14.90 -6.90
CA ALA A 261 8.17 13.57 -6.81
C ALA A 261 8.66 12.78 -5.59
N ALA A 262 9.96 12.88 -5.25
CA ALA A 262 10.52 12.24 -4.06
C ALA A 262 9.94 12.82 -2.77
N HIS A 263 9.79 14.14 -2.69
CA HIS A 263 9.10 14.80 -1.59
C HIS A 263 7.66 14.30 -1.45
N LYS A 264 6.89 14.36 -2.53
CA LYS A 264 5.47 13.98 -2.55
C LYS A 264 5.25 12.51 -2.18
N ALA A 265 6.07 11.61 -2.72
CA ALA A 265 6.00 10.18 -2.38
C ALA A 265 6.33 9.91 -0.90
N ALA A 266 7.39 10.52 -0.37
CA ALA A 266 7.77 10.39 1.03
C ALA A 266 6.71 10.96 1.97
N ALA A 267 6.14 12.12 1.63
CA ALA A 267 5.07 12.76 2.37
C ALA A 267 3.78 11.93 2.34
N ALA A 268 3.40 11.36 1.19
CA ALA A 268 2.22 10.51 1.06
C ALA A 268 2.33 9.25 1.93
N LEU A 269 3.50 8.61 1.94
CA LEU A 269 3.78 7.50 2.85
C LEU A 269 3.74 7.98 4.31
N SER A 270 4.38 9.10 4.65
CA SER A 270 4.34 9.61 6.04
C SER A 270 2.92 9.91 6.53
N CYS A 271 2.05 10.41 5.64
CA CYS A 271 0.64 10.66 5.92
C CYS A 271 -0.20 9.37 5.97
N GLY A 272 0.38 8.22 5.64
CA GLY A 272 -0.32 6.94 5.61
C GLY A 272 -1.43 6.90 4.58
N VAL A 273 -1.28 7.59 3.43
CA VAL A 273 -2.35 7.63 2.42
C VAL A 273 -2.33 6.47 1.44
N THR A 274 -3.51 6.17 0.89
CA THR A 274 -3.70 5.05 -0.07
C THR A 274 -3.75 5.50 -1.52
N HIS A 275 -4.09 6.78 -1.74
CA HIS A 275 -4.21 7.39 -3.05
C HIS A 275 -3.49 8.75 -3.05
N PHE A 276 -2.92 9.11 -4.21
CA PHE A 276 -2.33 10.41 -4.45
C PHE A 276 -2.78 10.95 -5.80
N ILE A 277 -3.31 12.17 -5.83
CA ILE A 277 -3.74 12.82 -7.07
C ILE A 277 -2.71 13.88 -7.46
N GLU A 278 -2.13 13.71 -8.64
CA GLU A 278 -1.06 14.53 -9.19
C GLU A 278 -1.52 15.16 -10.51
N SER A 279 -1.17 16.43 -10.75
CA SER A 279 -1.55 17.14 -11.98
C SER A 279 -0.51 16.96 -13.08
N ASP A 280 0.77 16.78 -12.72
CA ASP A 280 1.86 16.60 -13.66
C ASP A 280 2.10 15.11 -13.99
N PRO A 281 2.03 14.70 -15.28
CA PRO A 281 2.15 13.29 -15.64
C PRO A 281 3.55 12.70 -15.38
N VAL A 282 4.60 13.51 -15.41
CA VAL A 282 5.98 13.06 -15.14
C VAL A 282 6.15 12.81 -13.65
N GLN A 283 5.73 13.75 -12.80
CA GLN A 283 5.73 13.56 -11.36
C GLN A 283 4.85 12.37 -10.96
N ALA A 284 3.68 12.20 -11.57
CA ALA A 284 2.80 11.06 -11.29
C ALA A 284 3.51 9.71 -11.54
N LEU A 285 4.22 9.60 -12.67
CA LEU A 285 5.03 8.42 -12.99
C LEU A 285 6.16 8.20 -12.00
N LEU A 286 6.87 9.26 -11.61
CA LEU A 286 7.99 9.19 -10.67
C LEU A 286 7.51 8.83 -9.26
N ILE A 287 6.40 9.39 -8.79
CA ILE A 287 5.78 9.05 -7.51
C ILE A 287 5.37 7.57 -7.51
N ALA A 288 4.73 7.09 -8.58
CA ALA A 288 4.31 5.69 -8.69
C ALA A 288 5.50 4.72 -8.63
N LYS A 289 6.68 5.13 -9.12
CA LYS A 289 7.91 4.34 -9.03
C LYS A 289 8.49 4.31 -7.61
N LEU A 290 8.38 5.41 -6.88
CA LEU A 290 8.94 5.58 -5.54
C LEU A 290 8.05 4.99 -4.44
N ALA A 291 6.74 5.00 -4.65
CA ALA A 291 5.73 4.44 -3.76
C ALA A 291 4.84 3.45 -4.53
N PRO A 292 5.32 2.24 -4.85
CA PRO A 292 4.67 1.33 -5.80
C PRO A 292 3.34 0.74 -5.34
N LEU A 293 3.01 0.87 -4.05
CA LEU A 293 1.72 0.47 -3.49
C LEU A 293 0.74 1.64 -3.33
N LEU A 294 1.17 2.87 -3.59
CA LEU A 294 0.32 4.06 -3.64
C LEU A 294 -0.46 4.07 -4.95
N ARG A 295 -1.77 4.30 -4.90
CA ARG A 295 -2.56 4.51 -6.11
C ARG A 295 -2.40 5.94 -6.59
N VAL A 296 -1.48 6.14 -7.52
CA VAL A 296 -1.23 7.46 -8.10
C VAL A 296 -2.18 7.70 -9.26
N ILE A 297 -2.90 8.81 -9.21
CA ILE A 297 -3.87 9.23 -10.23
C ILE A 297 -3.34 10.51 -10.84
N TRP A 298 -3.07 10.48 -12.14
CA TRP A 298 -2.84 11.69 -12.90
C TRP A 298 -4.17 12.34 -13.26
N TRP A 299 -4.41 13.56 -12.79
CA TRP A 299 -5.61 14.34 -13.09
C TRP A 299 -5.35 15.39 -14.16
N ASP A 300 -6.07 15.30 -15.26
CA ASP A 300 -6.09 16.32 -16.31
C ASP A 300 -7.27 17.27 -16.07
N ALA A 301 -6.97 18.43 -15.46
CA ALA A 301 -7.97 19.45 -15.14
C ALA A 301 -8.65 20.06 -16.37
N LEU A 302 -8.04 20.00 -17.56
CA LEU A 302 -8.67 20.51 -18.79
C LEU A 302 -9.71 19.53 -19.35
N LYS A 303 -9.47 18.23 -19.16
CA LYS A 303 -10.36 17.17 -19.63
C LYS A 303 -11.32 16.66 -18.56
N HIS A 304 -11.09 17.02 -17.30
CA HIS A 304 -11.77 16.48 -16.13
C HIS A 304 -11.69 14.94 -16.06
N THR A 305 -10.49 14.40 -16.32
CA THR A 305 -10.26 12.95 -16.35
C THR A 305 -9.09 12.55 -15.47
N GLY A 306 -9.26 11.47 -14.71
CA GLY A 306 -8.19 10.81 -13.96
C GLY A 306 -7.67 9.57 -14.69
N THR A 307 -6.35 9.37 -14.66
CA THR A 307 -5.67 8.16 -15.18
C THR A 307 -4.87 7.52 -14.06
N LEU A 308 -5.11 6.24 -13.77
CA LEU A 308 -4.29 5.49 -12.81
C LEU A 308 -2.89 5.25 -13.41
N ILE A 309 -1.86 5.65 -12.67
CA ILE A 309 -0.46 5.51 -13.06
C ILE A 309 0.22 4.43 -12.22
N SER A 310 0.92 3.52 -12.89
CA SER A 310 1.75 2.49 -12.27
C SER A 310 3.12 2.47 -12.94
N ALA A 311 4.19 2.33 -12.16
CA ALA A 311 5.55 2.27 -12.68
C ALA A 311 6.35 1.19 -11.96
N SER A 312 6.43 0.00 -12.57
CA SER A 312 7.24 -1.11 -12.08
C SER A 312 8.56 -1.15 -12.86
N ALA A 313 9.68 -1.29 -12.14
CA ALA A 313 10.98 -1.45 -12.78
C ALA A 313 11.10 -2.87 -13.35
N TRP A 314 11.37 -2.98 -14.65
CA TRP A 314 11.76 -4.26 -15.27
C TRP A 314 13.24 -4.53 -14.95
N ARG A 315 13.54 -5.64 -14.27
CA ARG A 315 14.91 -6.05 -13.92
C ARG A 315 15.07 -7.54 -14.05
#